data_AF-A0A967FD62-F1
#
_entry.id   AF-A0A967FD62-F1
#
_cell.length_a   1.000
_cell.length_b   1.000
_cell.length_c   1.000
_cell.angle_alpha   90.00
_cell.angle_beta   90.00
_cell.angle_gamma   90.00
#
_symmetry.space_group_name_H-M   'P 1'
#
loop_
_entity.id
_entity.type
_entity.pdbx_description
1 polymer ?
#
loop_
_entity_poly.entity_id
_entity_poly.type
_entity_poly.pdbx_seq_one_letter_code
_entity_poly.pdbx_strand_id
1 'polypeptide(L)' 'AGVWNLPLLWICENNQYGMGTAVNRASAVPEMIDKALAYGMKGEQVNGMNVIE' A
#
# COMPACT_ATOMS: atom_id res chain seq x y z
N ALA A 1 10.93 -8.52 3.22
CA ALA A 1 10.43 -9.38 2.12
C ALA A 1 11.31 -9.25 0.88
N GLY A 2 11.54 -8.03 0.34
CA GLY A 2 12.34 -7.80 -0.87
C GLY A 2 13.72 -8.46 -0.89
N VAL A 3 14.55 -8.25 0.15
CA VAL A 3 15.90 -8.85 0.27
C VAL A 3 15.91 -10.38 0.17
N TRP A 4 14.86 -11.02 0.68
CA TRP A 4 14.79 -12.48 0.78
C TRP A 4 13.99 -13.14 -0.34
N ASN A 5 13.46 -12.36 -1.29
CA ASN A 5 12.62 -12.84 -2.40
C ASN A 5 11.53 -13.84 -1.96
N LEU A 6 10.80 -13.51 -0.88
CA LEU A 6 9.78 -14.40 -0.31
C LEU A 6 8.54 -14.48 -1.22
N PRO A 7 7.90 -15.66 -1.34
CA PRO A 7 6.67 -15.85 -2.11
C PRO A 7 5.44 -15.37 -1.32
N LEU A 8 5.27 -14.06 -1.20
CA LEU A 8 4.21 -13.43 -0.40
C LEU A 8 3.42 -12.42 -1.23
N LEU A 9 2.12 -12.31 -0.94
CA LEU A 9 1.26 -11.23 -1.41
C LEU A 9 0.97 -10.27 -0.24
N TRP A 10 1.37 -9.01 -0.37
CA TRP A 10 1.02 -7.96 0.56
C TRP A 10 -0.19 -7.20 0.05
N ILE A 11 -1.20 -7.02 0.90
CA ILE A 11 -2.39 -6.23 0.60
C ILE A 11 -2.46 -5.10 1.61
N CYS A 12 -2.59 -3.87 1.11
CA CYS A 12 -2.90 -2.72 1.94
C CYS A 12 -4.28 -2.19 1.55
N GLU A 13 -5.24 -2.33 2.45
CA GLU A 13 -6.53 -1.66 2.33
C GLU A 13 -6.36 -0.20 2.76
N ASN A 14 -6.44 0.72 1.80
CA ASN A 14 -6.36 2.15 2.08
C ASN A 14 -7.75 2.80 2.04
N ASN A 15 -8.47 2.68 3.16
CA ASN A 15 -9.76 3.37 3.38
C ASN A 15 -9.59 4.86 3.81
N GLN A 16 -8.39 5.41 3.68
CA GLN A 16 -8.02 6.80 3.96
C GLN A 16 -7.89 7.21 5.44
N TYR A 17 -8.19 6.32 6.41
CA TYR A 17 -8.16 6.66 7.83
C TYR A 17 -7.64 5.53 8.73
N GLY A 18 -6.88 5.90 9.76
CA GLY A 18 -6.56 5.04 10.90
C GLY A 18 -7.19 5.62 12.16
N MET A 19 -8.19 4.93 12.74
CA MET A 19 -9.05 5.50 13.78
C MET A 19 -9.60 6.87 13.33
N GLY A 20 -9.25 7.97 14.02
CA GLY A 20 -9.68 9.33 13.68
C GLY A 20 -8.64 10.15 12.89
N THR A 21 -7.58 9.53 12.38
CA THR A 21 -6.47 10.24 11.72
C THR A 21 -6.47 9.92 10.23
N ALA A 22 -6.58 10.96 9.41
CA ALA A 22 -6.46 10.86 7.95
C ALA A 22 -5.02 10.45 7.55
N VAL A 23 -4.89 9.65 6.48
CA VAL A 23 -3.59 9.16 6.02
C VAL A 23 -2.61 10.28 5.72
N ASN A 24 -3.06 11.39 5.11
CA ASN A 24 -2.22 12.55 4.80
C ASN A 24 -1.67 13.30 6.03
N ARG A 25 -2.25 13.06 7.22
CA ARG A 25 -1.76 13.58 8.50
C ARG A 25 -0.79 12.63 9.21
N ALA A 26 -0.80 11.36 8.84
CA ALA A 26 -0.03 10.29 9.48
C ALA A 26 1.12 9.77 8.62
N SER A 27 1.08 9.99 7.31
CA SER A 27 2.08 9.51 6.34
C SER A 27 2.74 10.70 5.67
N ALA A 28 4.08 10.74 5.69
CA ALA A 28 4.87 11.70 4.92
C ALA A 28 4.86 11.39 3.40
N VAL A 29 4.48 10.16 3.04
CA VAL A 29 4.38 9.71 1.65
C VAL A 29 2.90 9.66 1.27
N PRO A 30 2.48 10.30 0.15
CA PRO A 30 1.07 10.37 -0.24
C PRO A 30 0.46 9.01 -0.56
N GLU A 31 1.15 8.22 -1.38
CA GLU A 31 0.64 6.94 -1.84
C GLU A 31 1.28 5.78 -1.07
N MET A 32 0.47 4.81 -0.65
CA MET A 32 0.98 3.70 0.14
C MET A 32 1.87 2.76 -0.68
N ILE A 33 1.63 2.67 -1.99
CA ILE A 33 2.42 1.84 -2.93
C ILE A 33 3.89 2.27 -3.00
N ASP A 34 4.18 3.55 -2.83
CA ASP A 34 5.55 4.08 -2.86
C ASP A 34 6.43 3.45 -1.79
N LYS A 35 5.84 3.06 -0.65
CA LYS A 35 6.56 2.34 0.41
C LYS A 35 7.03 0.97 -0.07
N ALA A 36 6.19 0.25 -0.82
CA ALA A 36 6.58 -1.05 -1.39
C ALA A 36 7.69 -0.89 -2.44
N LEU A 37 7.56 0.12 -3.33
CA LEU A 37 8.55 0.42 -4.36
C LEU A 37 9.92 0.78 -3.74
N ALA A 38 9.93 1.55 -2.64
CA ALA A 38 11.16 1.88 -1.91
C ALA A 38 11.89 0.65 -1.34
N TYR A 39 11.18 -0.45 -1.06
CA TYR A 39 11.78 -1.74 -0.67
C TYR A 39 12.16 -2.63 -1.86
N GLY A 40 12.09 -2.12 -3.10
CA GLY A 40 12.34 -2.89 -4.32
C GLY A 40 11.28 -3.96 -4.59
N MET A 41 10.11 -3.84 -3.97
CA MET A 41 9.00 -4.77 -4.16
C MET A 41 8.12 -4.30 -5.30
N LYS A 42 7.69 -5.23 -6.15
CA LYS A 42 6.65 -4.96 -7.15
C LYS A 42 5.32 -4.73 -6.43
N GLY A 43 4.53 -3.81 -6.94
CA GLY A 43 3.21 -3.50 -6.40
C GLY A 43 2.34 -2.84 -7.45
N GLU A 44 1.04 -2.86 -7.19
CA GLU A 44 0.00 -2.24 -8.01
C GLU A 44 -1.05 -1.61 -7.09
N GLN A 45 -1.57 -0.46 -7.49
CA GLN A 45 -2.67 0.21 -6.81
C GLN A 45 -3.94 -0.07 -7.60
N VAL A 46 -4.96 -0.58 -6.91
CA VAL A 46 -6.23 -0.97 -7.53
C VAL A 46 -7.38 -0.23 -6.86
N ASN A 47 -8.48 -0.06 -7.58
CA ASN A 47 -9.72 0.46 -7.01
C ASN A 47 -10.43 -0.64 -6.21
N GLY A 48 -10.39 -0.54 -4.88
CA GLY A 48 -11.05 -1.50 -4.00
C GLY A 48 -12.58 -1.60 -4.14
N MET A 49 -13.21 -0.68 -4.88
CA MET A 49 -14.65 -0.69 -5.18
C MET A 49 -14.99 -1.32 -6.53
N ASN A 50 -14.00 -1.65 -7.37
CA ASN A 50 -14.20 -2.31 -8.65
C ASN A 50 -13.60 -3.73 -8.62
N VAL A 51 -14.47 -4.73 -8.49
CA VAL A 51 -14.05 -6.13 -8.34
C VAL A 51 -13.57 -6.80 -9.64
N ILE A 52 -13.91 -6.22 -10.80
CA ILE A 52 -13.62 -6.80 -12.12
C ILE A 52 -12.41 -6.14 -12.79
N GLU A 53 -11.89 -5.05 -12.24
CA GLU A 53 -10.73 -4.32 -12.81
C GLU A 53 -9.51 -5.22 -13.02
#